data_AF-A0AAV1DGR5-F1
#
_entry.id   AF-A0AAV1DGR5-F1
#
_cell.length_a   1.000
_cell.length_b   1.000
_cell.length_c   1.000
_cell.angle_alpha   90.00
_cell.angle_beta   90.00
_cell.angle_gamma   90.00
#
_symmetry.space_group_name_H-M   'P 1'
#
loop_
_entity.id
_entity.type
_entity.pdbx_description
1 polymer ?
#
loop_
_entity_poly.entity_id
_entity_poly.type
_entity_poly.pdbx_seq_one_letter_code
_entity_poly.pdbx_strand_id
1 'polypeptide(L)'
;MTFSILEAALASKDVKSAAEIRSALKEFLRRETLAIIRETSEKSFDHKLLIFDFFVRAFALIGDVENWLALRYEAFLMRDENASYDVSLGVSVDEWLAFAEQSLDNGFYSVATKACDKALLCIHGNNLVDSEYEDFHHESTIEKIKRMKDYSMILASSKSVQVQASNYLKKKNVEQPKEQNSVKSQTRTSGSTLFRNGIKARNLRKLQELQCLQTVPL
;
A
#
# COMPACT_ATOMS: atom_id res chain seq x y z
N MET A 1 -3.10 -28.44 3.64
CA MET A 1 -1.89 -29.17 3.20
C MET A 1 -0.88 -28.27 2.49
N THR A 2 -1.31 -27.35 1.60
CA THR A 2 -0.40 -26.44 0.86
C THR A 2 0.23 -25.32 1.70
N PHE A 3 -0.52 -24.67 2.60
CA PHE A 3 0.05 -23.63 3.48
C PHE A 3 1.11 -24.14 4.45
N SER A 4 0.94 -25.35 4.98
CA SER A 4 1.92 -25.97 5.89
C SER A 4 3.28 -26.18 5.22
N ILE A 5 3.32 -26.41 3.90
CA ILE A 5 4.56 -26.48 3.13
C ILE A 5 5.21 -25.10 3.03
N LEU A 6 4.39 -24.06 2.80
CA LEU A 6 4.82 -22.67 2.73
C LEU A 6 5.40 -22.20 4.08
N GLU A 7 4.72 -22.52 5.18
CA GLU A 7 5.17 -22.26 6.54
C GLU A 7 6.48 -23.00 6.86
N ALA A 8 6.57 -24.28 6.50
CA ALA A 8 7.78 -25.08 6.71
C ALA A 8 8.98 -24.53 5.92
N ALA A 9 8.76 -24.09 4.68
CA ALA A 9 9.80 -23.45 3.86
C ALA A 9 10.29 -22.13 4.47
N LEU A 10 9.40 -21.38 5.14
CA LEU A 10 9.72 -20.12 5.80
C LEU A 10 10.35 -20.29 7.18
N ALA A 11 10.22 -21.47 7.81
CA ALA A 11 10.75 -21.78 9.14
C ALA A 11 12.26 -22.07 9.19
N SER A 12 13.03 -21.66 8.16
CA SER A 12 14.49 -21.86 8.12
C SER A 12 15.18 -21.26 9.35
N LYS A 13 16.15 -22.01 9.90
CA LYS A 13 16.95 -21.60 11.07
C LYS A 13 17.98 -20.52 10.76
N ASP A 14 18.32 -20.32 9.49
CA ASP A 14 19.24 -19.27 9.07
C ASP A 14 18.48 -18.11 8.41
N VAL A 15 18.71 -16.90 8.92
CA VAL A 15 17.99 -15.70 8.49
C VAL A 15 18.30 -15.34 7.03
N LYS A 16 19.52 -15.61 6.55
CA LYS A 16 19.90 -15.33 5.16
C LYS A 16 19.17 -16.25 4.19
N SER A 17 19.22 -17.57 4.42
CA SER A 17 18.45 -18.53 3.63
C SER A 17 16.94 -18.29 3.72
N ALA A 18 16.40 -17.91 4.88
CA ALA A 18 14.98 -17.57 5.01
C ALA A 18 14.58 -16.36 4.13
N ALA A 19 15.43 -15.33 4.06
CA ALA A 19 15.18 -14.16 3.22
C ALA A 19 15.26 -14.49 1.73
N GLU A 20 16.23 -15.31 1.31
CA GLU A 20 16.38 -15.79 -0.06
C GLU A 20 15.20 -16.65 -0.50
N ILE A 21 14.79 -17.62 0.34
CA ILE A 21 13.60 -18.45 0.10
C ILE A 21 12.36 -17.59 -0.04
N ARG A 22 12.16 -16.62 0.87
CA ARG A 22 11.02 -15.69 0.80
C ARG A 22 11.04 -14.86 -0.48
N SER A 23 12.21 -14.39 -0.93
CA SER A 23 12.34 -13.64 -2.18
C SER A 23 12.00 -14.50 -3.40
N ALA A 24 12.56 -15.71 -3.50
CA ALA A 24 12.29 -16.64 -4.59
C ALA A 24 10.81 -17.03 -4.64
N LEU A 25 10.21 -17.25 -3.48
CA LEU A 25 8.80 -17.59 -3.35
C LEU A 25 7.88 -16.43 -3.73
N LYS A 26 8.23 -15.19 -3.39
CA LYS A 26 7.52 -13.99 -3.87
C LYS A 26 7.53 -13.92 -5.39
N GLU A 27 8.68 -14.08 -6.02
CA GLU A 27 8.78 -14.07 -7.49
C GLU A 27 7.99 -15.19 -8.14
N PHE A 28 8.07 -16.40 -7.59
CA PHE A 28 7.29 -17.54 -8.06
C PHE A 28 5.79 -17.27 -7.96
N LEU A 29 5.29 -16.92 -6.77
CA LEU A 29 3.86 -16.68 -6.55
C LEU A 29 3.32 -15.52 -7.40
N ARG A 30 4.08 -14.43 -7.58
CA ARG A 30 3.69 -13.33 -8.48
C ARG A 30 3.49 -13.81 -9.92
N ARG A 31 4.38 -14.67 -10.43
CA ARG A 31 4.28 -15.22 -11.79
C ARG A 31 3.09 -16.17 -11.92
N GLU A 32 2.98 -17.13 -11.00
CA GLU A 32 1.92 -18.13 -11.02
C GLU A 32 0.54 -17.51 -10.84
N THR A 33 0.38 -16.54 -9.92
CA THR A 33 -0.89 -15.83 -9.72
C THR A 33 -1.38 -15.20 -11.02
N LEU A 34 -0.49 -14.51 -11.75
CA LEU A 34 -0.84 -13.86 -13.01
C LEU A 34 -1.24 -14.87 -14.09
N ALA A 35 -0.54 -16.00 -14.18
CA ALA A 35 -0.87 -17.07 -15.12
C ALA A 35 -2.25 -17.69 -14.80
N ILE A 36 -2.46 -18.06 -13.54
CA ILE A 36 -3.69 -18.71 -13.08
C ILE A 36 -4.90 -17.79 -13.19
N ILE A 37 -4.78 -16.49 -12.86
CA ILE A 37 -5.88 -15.53 -13.05
C ILE A 37 -6.32 -15.48 -14.52
N ARG A 38 -5.35 -15.50 -15.46
CA ARG A 38 -5.67 -15.48 -16.90
C ARG A 38 -6.36 -16.76 -17.34
N GLU A 39 -5.85 -17.91 -16.92
CA GLU A 39 -6.42 -19.22 -17.24
C GLU A 39 -7.81 -19.44 -16.63
N THR A 40 -8.10 -18.75 -15.52
CA THR A 40 -9.36 -18.91 -14.79
C THR A 40 -10.42 -17.88 -15.14
N SER A 41 -10.17 -17.04 -16.14
CA SER A 41 -11.12 -16.03 -16.63
C SER A 41 -12.49 -16.62 -17.01
N GLU A 42 -12.52 -17.85 -17.54
CA GLU A 42 -13.74 -18.54 -17.96
C GLU A 42 -14.36 -19.42 -16.87
N LYS A 43 -13.74 -19.51 -15.69
CA LYS A 43 -14.25 -20.33 -14.58
C LYS A 43 -15.42 -19.65 -13.86
N SER A 44 -16.22 -20.45 -13.16
CA SER A 44 -17.31 -19.96 -12.30
C SER A 44 -16.79 -19.00 -11.23
N PHE A 45 -17.66 -18.12 -10.77
CA PHE A 45 -17.39 -17.19 -9.65
C PHE A 45 -16.78 -17.91 -8.42
N ASP A 46 -17.37 -19.00 -7.95
CA ASP A 46 -16.89 -19.71 -6.74
C ASP A 46 -15.44 -20.20 -6.88
N HIS A 47 -15.12 -20.80 -8.03
CA HIS A 47 -13.76 -21.23 -8.35
C HIS A 47 -12.77 -20.06 -8.37
N LYS A 48 -13.16 -18.91 -8.95
CA LYS A 48 -12.32 -17.72 -8.94
C LYS A 48 -12.11 -17.24 -7.50
N LEU A 49 -13.16 -17.16 -6.69
CA LEU A 49 -13.06 -16.69 -5.31
C LEU A 49 -12.13 -17.59 -4.47
N LEU A 50 -12.22 -18.91 -4.63
CA LEU A 50 -11.31 -19.87 -3.98
C LEU A 50 -9.84 -19.64 -4.36
N ILE A 51 -9.57 -19.36 -5.64
CA ILE A 51 -8.22 -19.05 -6.13
C ILE A 51 -7.71 -17.76 -5.50
N PHE A 52 -8.54 -16.72 -5.46
CA PHE A 52 -8.19 -15.44 -4.85
C PHE A 52 -7.92 -15.61 -3.34
N ASP A 53 -8.78 -16.30 -2.59
CA ASP A 53 -8.57 -16.54 -1.15
C ASP A 53 -7.26 -17.29 -0.88
N PHE A 54 -6.93 -18.30 -1.69
CA PHE A 54 -5.67 -19.01 -1.61
C PHE A 54 -4.47 -18.05 -1.79
N PHE A 55 -4.45 -17.26 -2.86
CA PHE A 55 -3.33 -16.36 -3.13
C PHE A 55 -3.25 -15.19 -2.15
N VAL A 56 -4.38 -14.65 -1.69
CA VAL A 56 -4.42 -13.62 -0.64
C VAL A 56 -3.71 -14.13 0.62
N ARG A 57 -4.05 -15.34 1.08
CA ARG A 57 -3.39 -15.95 2.24
C ARG A 57 -1.90 -16.25 1.96
N ALA A 58 -1.56 -16.69 0.76
CA ALA A 58 -0.17 -16.98 0.39
C ALA A 58 0.69 -15.72 0.41
N PHE A 59 0.22 -14.62 -0.20
CA PHE A 59 0.92 -13.35 -0.19
C PHE A 59 1.04 -12.74 1.21
N ALA A 60 -0.01 -12.88 2.05
CA ALA A 60 0.07 -12.50 3.45
C ALA A 60 1.17 -13.27 4.19
N LEU A 61 1.22 -14.60 4.01
CA LEU A 61 2.19 -15.45 4.71
C LEU A 61 3.65 -15.12 4.33
N ILE A 62 3.90 -14.88 3.04
CA ILE A 62 5.26 -14.58 2.57
C ILE A 62 5.64 -13.11 2.77
N GLY A 63 4.74 -12.28 3.29
CA GLY A 63 4.94 -10.85 3.52
C GLY A 63 5.07 -10.05 2.22
N ASP A 64 4.34 -10.42 1.17
CA ASP A 64 4.20 -9.64 -0.06
C ASP A 64 2.98 -8.73 0.04
N VAL A 65 3.14 -7.64 0.79
CA VAL A 65 2.03 -6.76 1.17
C VAL A 65 1.31 -6.17 -0.05
N GLU A 66 2.04 -5.81 -1.10
CA GLU A 66 1.47 -5.21 -2.31
C GLU A 66 0.51 -6.18 -3.01
N ASN A 67 0.96 -7.41 -3.28
CA ASN A 67 0.13 -8.40 -3.96
C ASN A 67 -0.99 -8.93 -3.06
N TRP A 68 -0.74 -9.02 -1.75
CA TRP A 68 -1.77 -9.36 -0.77
C TRP A 68 -2.92 -8.36 -0.78
N LEU A 69 -2.62 -7.06 -0.63
CA LEU A 69 -3.64 -6.02 -0.60
C LEU A 69 -4.33 -5.86 -1.96
N ALA A 70 -3.57 -5.90 -3.05
CA ALA A 70 -4.14 -5.81 -4.40
C ALA A 70 -5.14 -6.94 -4.66
N LEU A 71 -4.75 -8.18 -4.40
CA LEU A 71 -5.62 -9.32 -4.68
C LEU A 71 -6.82 -9.38 -3.73
N ARG A 72 -6.65 -8.96 -2.47
CA ARG A 72 -7.75 -8.85 -1.51
C ARG A 72 -8.77 -7.81 -1.95
N TYR A 73 -8.32 -6.67 -2.47
CA TYR A 73 -9.18 -5.64 -3.02
C TYR A 73 -10.00 -6.16 -4.21
N GLU A 74 -9.35 -6.86 -5.15
CA GLU A 74 -10.04 -7.46 -6.30
C GLU A 74 -11.06 -8.52 -5.86
N ALA A 75 -10.73 -9.37 -4.88
CA ALA A 75 -11.67 -10.33 -4.31
C ALA A 75 -12.90 -9.65 -3.67
N PHE A 76 -12.69 -8.52 -3.00
CA PHE A 76 -13.77 -7.73 -2.43
C PHE A 76 -14.66 -7.10 -3.50
N LEU A 77 -14.08 -6.56 -4.57
CA LEU A 77 -14.86 -6.04 -5.70
C LEU A 77 -15.70 -7.12 -6.37
N MET A 78 -15.11 -8.29 -6.62
CA MET A 78 -15.83 -9.43 -7.18
C MET A 78 -17.01 -9.85 -6.29
N ARG A 79 -16.81 -9.89 -4.97
CA ARG A 79 -17.85 -10.18 -3.99
C ARG A 79 -18.98 -9.15 -4.00
N ASP A 80 -18.64 -7.86 -3.97
CA ASP A 80 -19.61 -6.75 -4.04
C ASP A 80 -20.47 -6.81 -5.32
N GLU A 81 -19.85 -7.08 -6.47
CA GLU A 81 -20.58 -7.17 -7.75
C GLU A 81 -21.59 -8.32 -7.76
N ASN A 82 -21.26 -9.42 -7.08
CA ASN A 82 -22.10 -10.62 -7.01
C ASN A 82 -23.06 -10.62 -5.82
N ALA A 83 -22.98 -9.62 -4.93
CA ALA A 83 -23.88 -9.46 -3.79
C ALA A 83 -25.36 -9.29 -4.19
N SER A 84 -25.61 -8.88 -5.45
CA SER A 84 -26.95 -8.81 -6.03
C SER A 84 -27.60 -10.19 -6.25
N TYR A 85 -26.80 -11.24 -6.42
CA TYR A 85 -27.28 -12.61 -6.59
C TYR A 85 -27.34 -13.35 -5.26
N ASP A 86 -26.39 -13.09 -4.36
CA ASP A 86 -26.33 -13.66 -3.02
C ASP A 86 -25.79 -12.63 -2.03
N VAL A 87 -26.67 -12.16 -1.14
CA VAL A 87 -26.35 -11.13 -0.14
C VAL A 87 -25.22 -11.58 0.80
N SER A 88 -25.05 -12.89 1.03
CA SER A 88 -23.99 -13.43 1.88
C SER A 88 -22.59 -13.23 1.30
N LEU A 89 -22.49 -12.95 -0.02
CA LEU A 89 -21.24 -12.63 -0.68
C LEU A 89 -20.81 -11.17 -0.46
N GLY A 90 -21.72 -10.28 -0.05
CA GLY A 90 -21.43 -8.87 0.17
C GLY A 90 -20.28 -8.66 1.15
N VAL A 91 -19.47 -7.63 0.91
CA VAL A 91 -18.38 -7.25 1.81
C VAL A 91 -18.94 -6.31 2.88
N SER A 92 -18.73 -6.65 4.15
CA SER A 92 -19.27 -5.85 5.25
C SER A 92 -18.51 -4.52 5.44
N VAL A 93 -19.12 -3.58 6.15
CA VAL A 93 -18.48 -2.33 6.56
C VAL A 93 -17.18 -2.60 7.34
N ASP A 94 -17.20 -3.58 8.24
CA ASP A 94 -16.04 -3.98 9.04
C ASP A 94 -14.91 -4.56 8.19
N GLU A 95 -15.24 -5.37 7.18
CA GLU A 95 -14.25 -5.90 6.24
C GLU A 95 -13.56 -4.78 5.45
N TRP A 96 -14.33 -3.80 4.96
CA TRP A 96 -13.80 -2.64 4.26
C TRP A 96 -12.96 -1.74 5.17
N LEU A 97 -13.40 -1.53 6.42
CA LEU A 97 -12.66 -0.77 7.42
C LEU A 97 -11.33 -1.42 7.78
N ALA A 98 -11.34 -2.72 8.07
CA ALA A 98 -10.12 -3.47 8.36
C ALA A 98 -9.14 -3.41 7.18
N PHE A 99 -9.65 -3.50 5.95
CA PHE A 99 -8.83 -3.37 4.75
C PHE A 99 -8.28 -1.94 4.57
N ALA A 100 -9.06 -0.90 4.90
CA ALA A 100 -8.61 0.48 4.88
C ALA A 100 -7.49 0.74 5.90
N GLU A 101 -7.63 0.24 7.12
CA GLU A 101 -6.62 0.31 8.18
C GLU A 101 -5.32 -0.40 7.73
N GLN A 102 -5.42 -1.64 7.24
CA GLN A 102 -4.27 -2.37 6.71
C GLN A 102 -3.58 -1.64 5.55
N SER A 103 -4.36 -1.04 4.64
CA SER A 103 -3.80 -0.27 3.53
C SER A 103 -3.09 1.00 4.00
N LEU A 104 -3.66 1.69 4.99
CA LEU A 104 -3.11 2.90 5.58
C LEU A 104 -1.78 2.60 6.29
N ASP A 105 -1.75 1.57 7.14
CA ASP A 105 -0.57 1.15 7.90
C ASP A 105 0.59 0.76 6.99
N ASN A 106 0.28 0.19 5.82
CA ASN A 106 1.27 -0.20 4.83
C ASN A 106 1.62 0.91 3.83
N GLY A 107 1.09 2.13 4.00
CA GLY A 107 1.44 3.29 3.19
C GLY A 107 0.70 3.42 1.86
N PHE A 108 -0.30 2.57 1.60
CA PHE A 108 -1.12 2.57 0.39
C PHE A 108 -2.34 3.51 0.54
N TYR A 109 -2.07 4.80 0.76
CA TYR A 109 -3.09 5.78 1.15
C TYR A 109 -4.23 5.96 0.13
N SER A 110 -3.91 5.90 -1.17
CA SER A 110 -4.94 5.96 -2.23
C SER A 110 -5.86 4.74 -2.20
N VAL A 111 -5.35 3.57 -1.82
CA VAL A 111 -6.14 2.34 -1.67
C VAL A 111 -7.01 2.41 -0.42
N ALA A 112 -6.43 2.86 0.71
CA ALA A 112 -7.18 3.12 1.94
C ALA A 112 -8.35 4.09 1.73
N THR A 113 -8.16 5.11 0.90
CA THR A 113 -9.21 6.09 0.55
C THR A 113 -10.36 5.41 -0.20
N LYS A 114 -10.06 4.59 -1.22
CA LYS A 114 -11.08 3.83 -1.98
C LYS A 114 -11.83 2.83 -1.09
N ALA A 115 -11.13 2.19 -0.16
CA ALA A 115 -11.73 1.28 0.80
C ALA A 115 -12.71 2.01 1.75
N CYS A 116 -12.36 3.22 2.20
CA CYS A 116 -13.27 4.06 2.97
C CYS A 116 -14.51 4.46 2.15
N ASP A 117 -14.35 4.78 0.86
CA ASP A 117 -15.49 5.06 -0.02
C ASP A 117 -16.42 3.85 -0.15
N LYS A 118 -15.86 2.65 -0.27
CA LYS A 118 -16.61 1.39 -0.30
C LYS A 118 -17.36 1.12 1.02
N ALA A 119 -16.70 1.30 2.16
CA ALA A 119 -17.34 1.17 3.47
C ALA A 119 -18.53 2.13 3.62
N LEU A 120 -18.40 3.39 3.18
CA LEU A 120 -19.49 4.35 3.19
C LEU A 120 -20.65 3.87 2.30
N LEU A 121 -20.37 3.37 1.09
CA LEU A 121 -21.42 2.86 0.20
C LEU A 121 -22.22 1.72 0.84
N CYS A 122 -21.56 0.80 1.57
CA CYS A 122 -22.25 -0.27 2.29
C CYS A 122 -23.25 0.27 3.33
N ILE A 123 -22.89 1.31 4.09
CA ILE A 123 -23.79 1.94 5.08
C ILE A 123 -25.00 2.58 4.39
N HIS A 124 -24.78 3.37 3.33
CA HIS A 124 -25.87 4.03 2.61
C HIS A 124 -26.81 3.04 1.91
N GLY A 125 -26.32 1.86 1.49
CA GLY A 125 -27.14 0.79 0.93
C GLY A 125 -28.01 0.09 1.99
N ASN A 126 -27.52 -0.07 3.22
CA ASN A 126 -28.24 -0.74 4.31
C ASN A 126 -29.30 0.16 4.98
N ASN A 127 -29.10 1.48 4.98
CA ASN A 127 -30.05 2.46 5.53
C ASN A 127 -31.43 2.50 4.81
N LEU A 128 -31.60 1.77 3.69
CA LEU A 128 -32.89 1.61 3.03
C LEU A 128 -33.80 0.55 3.69
N VAL A 129 -33.32 -0.24 4.65
CA VAL A 129 -33.98 -1.48 5.14
C VAL A 129 -34.12 -1.56 6.67
N ASP A 130 -34.59 -0.49 7.32
CA ASP A 130 -35.12 -0.40 8.71
C ASP A 130 -34.19 -0.12 9.92
N SER A 131 -34.81 0.65 10.86
CA SER A 131 -34.63 0.76 12.33
C SER A 131 -33.84 1.94 12.94
N GLU A 132 -34.56 2.77 13.71
CA GLU A 132 -34.11 3.95 14.49
C GLU A 132 -33.04 3.66 15.57
N TYR A 133 -32.71 2.39 15.84
CA TYR A 133 -31.70 1.98 16.83
C TYR A 133 -30.29 1.75 16.24
N GLU A 134 -30.17 1.46 14.95
CA GLU A 134 -28.88 1.30 14.23
C GLU A 134 -28.23 2.67 13.92
N ASP A 135 -29.02 3.75 13.97
CA ASP A 135 -28.65 5.09 13.49
C ASP A 135 -27.48 5.72 14.27
N PHE A 136 -27.43 5.54 15.60
CA PHE A 136 -26.33 6.07 16.43
C PHE A 136 -24.99 5.36 16.22
N HIS A 137 -25.01 4.04 16.01
CA HIS A 137 -23.79 3.27 15.74
C HIS A 137 -23.27 3.54 14.33
N HIS A 138 -24.17 3.75 13.37
CA HIS A 138 -23.82 4.18 12.02
C HIS A 138 -23.21 5.58 12.02
N GLU A 139 -23.76 6.56 12.75
CA GLU A 139 -23.21 7.92 12.78
C GLU A 139 -21.76 7.95 13.30
N SER A 140 -21.49 7.26 14.42
CA SER A 140 -20.13 7.12 14.95
C SER A 140 -19.19 6.40 13.98
N THR A 141 -19.67 5.38 13.28
CA THR A 141 -18.88 4.61 12.31
C THR A 141 -18.59 5.44 11.05
N ILE A 142 -19.57 6.20 10.56
CA ILE A 142 -19.44 7.13 9.45
C ILE A 142 -18.38 8.19 9.78
N GLU A 143 -18.40 8.75 10.99
CA GLU A 143 -17.40 9.75 11.39
C GLU A 143 -15.99 9.14 11.42
N LYS A 144 -15.84 7.91 11.95
CA LYS A 144 -14.56 7.18 11.92
C LYS A 144 -14.07 6.99 10.49
N ILE A 145 -14.93 6.53 9.58
CA ILE A 145 -14.57 6.29 8.17
C ILE A 145 -14.17 7.60 7.49
N LYS A 146 -14.94 8.69 7.69
CA LYS A 146 -14.63 10.01 7.11
C LYS A 146 -13.28 10.53 7.59
N ARG A 147 -13.00 10.46 8.88
CA ARG A 147 -11.72 10.90 9.46
C ARG A 147 -10.55 10.13 8.88
N MET A 148 -10.68 8.81 8.73
CA MET A 148 -9.64 7.96 8.13
C MET A 148 -9.43 8.28 6.64
N LYS A 149 -10.52 8.50 5.91
CA LYS A 149 -10.48 8.91 4.50
C LYS A 149 -9.74 10.23 4.35
N ASP A 150 -10.11 11.24 5.13
CA ASP A 150 -9.48 12.57 5.07
C ASP A 150 -7.98 12.49 5.40
N TYR A 151 -7.62 11.73 6.44
CA TYR A 151 -6.24 11.49 6.80
C TYR A 151 -5.45 10.80 5.67
N SER A 152 -6.03 9.77 5.06
CA SER A 152 -5.44 9.06 3.92
C SER A 152 -5.25 9.98 2.71
N MET A 153 -6.24 10.83 2.40
CA MET A 153 -6.16 11.81 1.31
C MET A 153 -5.06 12.85 1.53
N ILE A 154 -4.91 13.33 2.78
CA ILE A 154 -3.82 14.24 3.15
C ILE A 154 -2.46 13.58 2.94
N LEU A 155 -2.30 12.32 3.38
CA LEU A 155 -1.05 11.59 3.20
C LEU A 155 -0.75 11.27 1.72
N ALA A 156 -1.76 10.90 0.94
CA ALA A 156 -1.64 10.66 -0.49
C ALA A 156 -1.20 11.93 -1.24
N SER A 157 -1.83 13.07 -0.94
CA SER A 157 -1.50 14.36 -1.55
C SER A 157 -0.12 14.88 -1.15
N SER A 158 0.27 14.71 0.12
CA SER A 158 1.60 15.07 0.64
C SER A 158 2.73 14.28 -0.06
N LYS A 159 2.47 13.02 -0.43
CA LYS A 159 3.40 12.18 -1.19
C LYS A 159 3.32 12.38 -2.72
N SER A 160 2.49 13.28 -3.22
CA SER A 160 2.44 13.55 -4.65
C SER A 160 3.73 14.19 -5.15
N VAL A 161 4.16 13.82 -6.37
CA VAL A 161 5.36 14.36 -7.01
C VAL A 161 5.33 15.89 -7.09
N GLN A 162 4.15 16.45 -7.32
CA GLN A 162 3.95 17.89 -7.45
C GLN A 162 4.15 18.61 -6.11
N VAL A 163 3.63 18.06 -5.01
CA VAL A 163 3.84 18.59 -3.66
C VAL A 163 5.29 18.40 -3.21
N GLN A 164 5.88 17.24 -3.49
CA GLN A 164 7.29 16.99 -3.20
C GLN A 164 8.22 17.93 -3.98
N ALA A 165 7.94 18.19 -5.26
CA ALA A 165 8.68 19.14 -6.08
C ALA A 165 8.54 20.57 -5.57
N SER A 166 7.34 20.99 -5.17
CA SER A 166 7.09 22.30 -4.55
C SER A 166 7.88 22.47 -3.25
N ASN A 167 7.84 21.46 -2.38
CA ASN A 167 8.59 21.46 -1.12
C ASN A 167 10.11 21.47 -1.36
N TYR A 168 10.59 20.72 -2.36
CA TYR A 168 11.99 20.74 -2.78
C TYR A 168 12.41 22.13 -3.29
N LEU A 169 11.58 22.78 -4.11
CA LEU A 169 11.85 24.14 -4.59
C LEU A 169 11.87 25.17 -3.46
N LYS A 170 10.92 25.08 -2.51
CA LYS A 170 10.90 25.93 -1.32
C LYS A 170 12.17 25.74 -0.48
N LYS A 171 12.56 24.49 -0.20
CA LYS A 171 13.78 24.18 0.54
C LYS A 171 15.03 24.69 -0.19
N LYS A 172 15.11 24.51 -1.51
CA LYS A 172 16.19 25.05 -2.34
C LYS A 172 16.29 26.59 -2.25
N ASN A 173 15.18 27.30 -2.19
CA ASN A 173 15.17 28.75 -2.07
C ASN A 173 15.56 29.23 -0.66
N VAL A 174 15.31 28.42 0.38
CA VAL A 174 15.71 28.72 1.77
C VAL A 174 17.19 28.37 2.01
N GLU A 175 17.72 27.35 1.34
CA GLU A 175 19.11 26.90 1.45
C GLU A 175 20.08 27.61 0.49
N GLN A 176 19.63 28.55 -0.34
CA GLN A 176 20.58 29.43 -1.03
C GLN A 176 21.33 30.26 0.02
N PRO A 177 22.65 30.11 0.16
CA PRO A 177 23.39 31.03 1.00
C PRO A 177 23.21 32.44 0.42
N LYS A 178 23.01 33.42 1.30
CA LYS A 178 23.25 34.84 1.02
C LYS A 178 24.74 34.99 0.67
N GLU A 179 25.16 34.50 -0.49
CA GLU A 179 26.48 34.75 -1.02
C GLU A 179 26.50 36.19 -1.50
N GLN A 180 26.97 37.04 -0.59
CA GLN A 180 27.48 38.36 -0.90
C GLN A 180 28.36 38.27 -2.15
N ASN A 181 28.06 39.14 -3.10
CA ASN A 181 28.84 39.36 -4.31
C ASN A 181 30.33 39.54 -3.98
N SER A 182 31.11 38.47 -4.09
CA SER A 182 32.55 38.57 -4.30
C SER A 182 32.84 37.75 -5.55
N VAL A 183 33.24 38.46 -6.61
CA VAL A 183 33.67 37.89 -7.87
C VAL A 183 34.91 37.04 -7.58
N LYS A 184 34.72 35.75 -7.32
CA LYS A 184 35.79 34.75 -7.35
C LYS A 184 35.85 34.19 -8.75
N SER A 185 37.01 34.31 -9.38
CA SER A 185 37.29 33.74 -10.70
C SER A 185 36.97 32.25 -10.67
N GLN A 186 35.88 31.90 -11.36
CA GLN A 186 35.36 30.54 -11.39
C GLN A 186 36.32 29.69 -12.22
N THR A 187 37.23 28.97 -11.55
CA THR A 187 38.04 27.96 -12.19
C THR A 187 37.07 26.91 -12.73
N ARG A 188 37.01 26.79 -14.06
CA ARG A 188 36.05 25.95 -14.78
C ARG A 188 36.27 24.49 -14.38
N THR A 189 35.51 24.01 -13.38
CA THR A 189 35.64 22.64 -12.89
C THR A 189 35.26 21.68 -14.02
N SER A 190 36.15 20.75 -14.36
CA SER A 190 35.90 19.74 -15.38
C SER A 190 34.61 18.96 -15.11
N GLY A 191 33.91 18.56 -16.17
CA GLY A 191 32.65 17.82 -16.08
C GLY A 191 32.77 16.52 -15.26
N SER A 192 33.95 15.91 -15.24
CA SER A 192 34.24 14.72 -14.42
C SER A 192 34.17 15.01 -12.91
N THR A 193 34.62 16.18 -12.47
CA THR A 193 34.53 16.59 -11.06
C THR A 193 33.08 16.87 -10.68
N LEU A 194 32.32 17.54 -11.54
CA LEU A 194 30.88 17.77 -11.32
C LEU A 194 30.11 16.45 -11.24
N PHE A 195 30.40 15.49 -12.13
CA PHE A 195 29.79 14.17 -12.11
C PHE A 195 30.09 13.41 -10.81
N ARG A 196 31.36 13.35 -10.40
CA ARG A 196 31.77 12.70 -9.15
C ARG A 196 31.15 13.36 -7.92
N ASN A 197 31.05 14.68 -7.91
CA ASN A 197 30.39 15.42 -6.83
C ASN A 197 28.88 15.12 -6.78
N GLY A 198 28.24 15.00 -7.95
CA GLY A 198 26.84 14.57 -8.04
C GLY A 198 26.62 13.18 -7.47
N ILE A 199 27.51 12.22 -7.76
CA ILE A 199 27.46 10.88 -7.16
C ILE A 199 27.61 10.95 -5.64
N LYS A 200 28.61 11.69 -5.13
CA LYS A 200 28.83 11.85 -3.68
C LYS A 200 27.62 12.46 -2.98
N ALA A 201 27.04 13.52 -3.54
CA ALA A 201 25.85 14.18 -3.00
C ALA A 201 24.61 13.27 -3.02
N ARG A 202 24.49 12.40 -4.02
CA ARG A 202 23.42 11.39 -4.07
C ARG A 202 23.61 10.30 -3.01
N ASN A 203 24.83 9.80 -2.84
CA ASN A 203 25.13 8.77 -1.85
C ASN A 203 24.96 9.28 -0.42
N LEU A 204 25.36 10.53 -0.15
CA LEU A 204 25.16 11.15 1.16
C LEU A 204 23.66 11.27 1.51
N ARG A 205 22.82 11.67 0.55
CA ARG A 205 21.36 11.73 0.76
C ARG A 205 20.76 10.36 1.06
N LYS A 206 21.14 9.33 0.29
CA LYS A 206 20.69 7.96 0.57
C LYS A 206 21.11 7.49 1.98
N LEU A 207 22.32 7.84 2.41
CA LEU A 207 22.79 7.51 3.76
C LEU A 207 21.94 8.21 4.84
N GLN A 208 21.63 9.48 4.67
CA GLN A 208 20.79 10.24 5.59
C GLN A 208 19.35 9.71 5.65
N GLU A 209 18.77 9.33 4.50
CA GLU A 209 17.45 8.70 4.44
C GLU A 209 17.41 7.38 5.22
N LEU A 210 18.44 6.54 5.07
CA LEU A 210 18.57 5.29 5.82
C LEU A 210 18.76 5.51 7.33
N GLN A 211 19.52 6.53 7.72
CA GLN A 211 19.73 6.89 9.12
C GLN A 211 18.47 7.45 9.78
N CYS A 212 17.68 8.24 9.05
CA CYS A 212 16.40 8.78 9.53
C CYS A 212 15.36 7.66 9.77
N LEU A 213 15.42 6.58 8.99
CA LEU A 213 14.59 5.38 9.19
C LEU A 213 15.01 4.54 10.41
N GLN A 214 16.21 4.77 10.97
CA GLN A 214 16.73 4.05 12.14
C GLN A 214 16.51 4.79 13.47
N THR A 215 15.96 6.00 13.47
CA THR A 215 15.73 6.83 14.67
C THR A 215 14.26 6.84 15.14
N VAL A 216 13.56 5.71 15.04
CA VAL A 216 12.32 5.49 15.81
C VAL A 216 12.73 4.87 17.14
N PRO A 217 12.57 5.53 18.29
CA PRO A 217 12.84 4.91 19.59
C PRO A 217 11.77 3.84 19.88
N LEU A 218 12.20 2.75 20.52
CA LEU A 218 11.35 1.83 21.28
C LEU A 218 10.58 2.56 22.38
#